data_AF-A0A8T3TC26-F1
#
_entry.id   AF-A0A8T3TC26-F1
#
_cell.length_a   1.000
_cell.length_b   1.000
_cell.length_c   1.000
_cell.angle_alpha   90.00
_cell.angle_beta   90.00
_cell.angle_gamma   90.00
#
_symmetry.space_group_name_H-M   'P 1'
#
loop_
_entity.id
_entity.type
_entity.pdbx_description
1 polymer ?
#
loop_
_entity_poly.entity_id
_entity_poly.type
_entity_poly.pdbx_seq_one_letter_code
_entity_poly.pdbx_strand_id
1 'polypeptide(L)'
;MSFSDAQLRDMLEQRAKRARSPDFDGVIASATAARRGRPWTGPRFRPAAPSGARVSLLATSAALAMGLLLVVALGISLPSSRPPGDSSVASGVPSTSPTASASASAAADLGFGRLAVELKYTRDPQDAIYLHGAYSFVEIRDRAGRIVAEAGPVGYSGAERLIEQTLPSGDYQIVSYVRPCDESCEDLAEPRDHCSADVELAAGEAVQAVIRLRPTRPCLVRIPSREKIALLPSPSSSSAPVDTPLVAGTPAEVSGGGLIVRMEPRRSADGIRPALPESLDVVVLSSTAGEAGGTWYRIEYVHGSSEPIFGWVEVPSPKGARLVPREVFCETEPTTVPMVATVPPLDQPSCFGGTEITLDSVQVHRRVVEKRFRGTPRWLAETSDLWLYGTGGQGGETLALNAHVRPDSGVTLEPGGTYAITGRFGHFDSKNCRRQPVALRSGQQTPAESVLWCSQQFVVTAARPISRRTDVAIDGDFILTLTAGRTRYGANEPIEISATLEYTGSRNRVEIWGSGSGVVHFSLDEVEGNRDMRGAYRTSCQAYELRRNVPVSVPFSKSGGFSAGDPQANFWRQYLEDPALRLPAGRWDIRAAAEFDVGNDCSARPGPELTTTVRVIVEE
;
A
#
# COMPACT_ATOMS: atom_id res chain seq x y z
N MET A 1 35.30 7.04 -12.90
CA MET A 1 36.37 6.84 -13.91
C MET A 1 36.99 8.21 -14.18
N SER A 2 38.29 8.40 -13.93
CA SER A 2 38.97 9.64 -14.28
C SER A 2 39.44 9.57 -15.73
N PHE A 3 39.04 10.55 -16.55
CA PHE A 3 39.64 10.73 -17.86
C PHE A 3 41.05 11.30 -17.68
N SER A 4 42.01 10.74 -18.42
CA SER A 4 43.35 11.33 -18.49
C SER A 4 43.27 12.69 -19.18
N ASP A 5 44.21 13.60 -18.85
CA ASP A 5 44.32 14.92 -19.51
C ASP A 5 44.41 14.80 -21.04
N ALA A 6 44.95 13.69 -21.55
CA ALA A 6 45.00 13.41 -22.98
C ALA A 6 43.62 13.18 -23.60
N GLN A 7 42.73 12.47 -22.89
CA GLN A 7 41.35 12.23 -23.34
C GLN A 7 40.52 13.51 -23.29
N LEU A 8 40.74 14.37 -22.29
CA LEU A 8 40.08 15.67 -22.20
C LEU A 8 40.51 16.59 -23.34
N ARG A 9 41.79 16.55 -23.72
CA ARG A 9 42.35 17.35 -24.81
C ARG A 9 41.82 16.90 -26.18
N ASP A 10 41.74 15.59 -26.43
CA ASP A 10 41.18 15.05 -27.68
C ASP A 10 39.68 15.37 -27.82
N MET A 11 38.91 15.29 -26.74
CA MET A 11 37.50 15.68 -26.74
C MET A 11 37.29 17.17 -27.06
N LEU A 12 38.11 18.06 -26.49
CA LEU A 12 38.04 19.50 -26.78
C LEU A 12 38.43 19.80 -28.23
N GLU A 13 39.39 19.07 -28.78
CA GLU A 13 39.84 19.23 -30.17
C GLU A 13 38.78 18.74 -31.18
N GLN A 14 38.08 17.64 -30.86
CA GLN A 14 36.93 17.18 -31.66
C GLN A 14 35.76 18.17 -31.61
N ARG A 15 35.53 18.82 -30.46
CA ARG A 15 34.48 19.86 -30.32
C ARG A 15 34.81 21.11 -31.13
N ALA A 16 36.08 21.53 -31.15
CA ALA A 16 36.55 22.66 -31.94
C ALA A 16 36.48 22.41 -33.46
N LYS A 17 36.60 21.15 -33.91
CA LYS A 17 36.44 20.77 -35.33
C LYS A 17 34.99 20.81 -35.79
N ARG A 18 34.02 20.43 -34.93
CA ARG A 18 32.59 20.49 -35.29
C ARG A 18 32.03 21.92 -35.38
N ALA A 19 32.64 22.87 -34.68
CA ALA A 19 32.22 24.27 -34.71
C ALA A 19 32.60 25.03 -36.00
N ARG A 20 33.32 24.39 -36.95
CA ARG A 20 33.77 25.03 -38.21
C ARG A 20 33.17 24.37 -39.46
N SER A 21 31.89 23.99 -39.43
CA SER A 21 31.17 23.57 -40.65
C SER A 21 30.42 24.76 -41.27
N PRO A 22 30.60 25.07 -42.58
CA PRO A 22 30.13 26.31 -43.20
C PRO A 22 28.67 26.31 -43.73
N ASP A 23 27.78 25.43 -43.27
CA ASP A 23 26.43 25.26 -43.87
C ASP A 23 25.30 26.11 -43.24
N PHE A 24 25.59 27.32 -42.73
CA PHE A 24 24.60 28.09 -41.95
C PHE A 24 24.37 29.56 -42.36
N ASP A 25 24.45 29.89 -43.65
CA ASP A 25 24.15 31.26 -44.16
C ASP A 25 22.86 31.38 -45.00
N GLY A 26 21.92 30.44 -44.87
CA GLY A 26 20.78 30.31 -45.79
C GLY A 26 19.38 30.62 -45.27
N VAL A 27 19.15 31.32 -44.14
CA VAL A 27 17.76 31.46 -43.60
C VAL A 27 17.36 32.87 -43.10
N ILE A 28 18.23 33.88 -43.08
CA ILE A 28 17.84 35.23 -42.63
C ILE A 28 17.52 36.15 -43.82
N ALA A 29 16.39 35.91 -44.49
CA ALA A 29 15.83 36.86 -45.45
C ALA A 29 14.32 36.65 -45.65
N SER A 30 13.49 36.79 -44.62
CA SER A 30 12.03 36.97 -44.76
C SER A 30 11.37 37.36 -43.42
N ALA A 31 11.61 38.58 -42.93
CA ALA A 31 10.83 39.12 -41.81
C ALA A 31 10.80 40.66 -41.78
N THR A 32 10.39 41.29 -42.87
CA THR A 32 10.07 42.73 -42.85
C THR A 32 8.91 43.06 -43.78
N ALA A 33 7.67 42.81 -43.36
CA ALA A 33 6.50 43.53 -43.87
C ALA A 33 5.25 43.26 -43.02
N ALA A 34 4.43 44.31 -42.85
CA ALA A 34 3.04 44.33 -42.43
C ALA A 34 2.73 44.39 -40.91
N ARG A 35 3.02 45.56 -40.33
CA ARG A 35 2.09 46.23 -39.39
C ARG A 35 0.97 46.90 -40.19
N ARG A 36 -0.31 46.59 -39.89
CA ARG A 36 -1.45 47.53 -39.82
C ARG A 36 -2.71 46.77 -39.41
N GLY A 37 -3.40 47.28 -38.39
CA GLY A 37 -4.46 46.58 -37.67
C GLY A 37 -5.84 46.60 -38.34
N ARG A 38 -6.72 45.77 -37.77
CA ARG A 38 -8.19 45.87 -37.76
C ARG A 38 -8.75 44.95 -36.68
N PRO A 39 -9.92 45.27 -36.08
CA PRO A 39 -10.46 44.57 -34.92
C PRO A 39 -11.16 43.27 -35.32
N TRP A 40 -11.05 42.29 -34.42
CA TRP A 40 -11.47 40.90 -34.58
C TRP A 40 -12.97 40.75 -34.33
N THR A 41 -13.73 40.30 -35.32
CA THR A 41 -15.07 39.73 -35.16
C THR A 41 -14.96 38.21 -35.30
N GLY A 42 -15.28 37.48 -34.22
CA GLY A 42 -15.10 36.03 -34.16
C GLY A 42 -16.08 35.26 -35.06
N PRO A 43 -15.74 34.03 -35.50
CA PRO A 43 -16.70 33.17 -36.16
C PRO A 43 -17.25 32.07 -35.25
N ARG A 44 -18.53 31.77 -35.50
CA ARG A 44 -19.34 30.70 -34.91
C ARG A 44 -18.86 29.34 -35.41
N PHE A 45 -18.74 28.38 -34.48
CA PHE A 45 -18.52 26.97 -34.78
C PHE A 45 -19.81 26.31 -35.34
N ARG A 46 -19.67 25.56 -36.43
CA ARG A 46 -20.55 24.44 -36.81
C ARG A 46 -19.68 23.17 -36.88
N PRO A 47 -20.12 22.02 -36.34
CA PRO A 47 -19.35 20.79 -36.42
C PRO A 47 -19.57 20.11 -37.78
N ALA A 48 -18.48 19.64 -38.39
CA ALA A 48 -18.50 18.73 -39.53
C ALA A 48 -18.33 17.28 -39.04
N ALA A 49 -19.07 16.36 -39.68
CA ALA A 49 -19.08 14.92 -39.41
C ALA A 49 -17.77 14.23 -39.86
N PRO A 50 -17.39 13.08 -39.28
CA PRO A 50 -16.17 12.37 -39.63
C PRO A 50 -16.35 11.50 -40.88
N SER A 51 -15.46 11.68 -41.86
CA SER A 51 -15.23 10.77 -42.98
C SER A 51 -14.29 9.64 -42.57
N GLY A 52 -14.71 8.40 -42.83
CA GLY A 52 -13.92 7.20 -42.58
C GLY A 52 -12.74 7.05 -43.54
N ALA A 53 -11.59 6.65 -43.01
CA ALA A 53 -10.43 6.23 -43.78
C ALA A 53 -10.26 4.70 -43.67
N ARG A 54 -10.25 4.05 -44.83
CA ARG A 54 -9.96 2.63 -45.02
C ARG A 54 -8.45 2.40 -44.85
N VAL A 55 -8.07 1.42 -44.03
CA VAL A 55 -6.70 0.91 -43.91
C VAL A 55 -6.50 -0.17 -44.97
N SER A 56 -5.54 0.06 -45.88
CA SER A 56 -5.02 -0.96 -46.79
C SER A 56 -3.83 -1.66 -46.13
N LEU A 57 -3.98 -2.96 -45.83
CA LEU A 57 -2.88 -3.85 -45.47
C LEU A 57 -2.13 -4.27 -46.74
N LEU A 58 -0.84 -3.96 -46.81
CA LEU A 58 0.10 -4.60 -47.74
C LEU A 58 0.99 -5.54 -46.94
N ALA A 59 0.77 -6.84 -47.17
CA ALA A 59 1.68 -7.90 -46.77
C ALA A 59 2.90 -7.89 -47.71
N THR A 60 4.11 -7.94 -47.14
CA THR A 60 5.29 -8.44 -47.86
C THR A 60 6.09 -9.35 -46.95
N SER A 61 6.15 -10.61 -47.38
CA SER A 61 7.00 -11.67 -46.85
C SER A 61 8.39 -11.55 -47.48
N ALA A 62 9.45 -11.76 -46.70
CA ALA A 62 10.75 -12.13 -47.25
C ALA A 62 11.49 -13.03 -46.25
N ALA A 63 11.66 -14.28 -46.66
CA ALA A 63 12.51 -15.27 -46.03
C ALA A 63 13.99 -14.95 -46.27
N LEU A 64 14.85 -15.24 -45.30
CA LEU A 64 16.27 -15.50 -45.55
C LEU A 64 16.77 -16.52 -44.54
N ALA A 65 17.06 -17.71 -45.06
CA ALA A 65 17.86 -18.72 -44.41
C ALA A 65 19.34 -18.45 -44.73
N MET A 66 20.23 -18.55 -43.74
CA MET A 66 21.60 -19.03 -43.96
C MET A 66 22.21 -19.43 -42.62
N GLY A 67 22.66 -20.69 -42.55
CA GLY A 67 23.32 -21.25 -41.39
C GLY A 67 24.80 -20.90 -41.30
N LEU A 68 25.37 -21.18 -40.14
CA LEU A 68 26.79 -21.51 -40.01
C LEU A 68 26.99 -22.41 -38.80
N LEU A 69 27.52 -23.61 -39.05
CA LEU A 69 28.12 -24.49 -38.04
C LEU A 69 29.35 -23.79 -37.43
N LEU A 70 29.50 -23.88 -36.10
CA LEU A 70 30.82 -23.92 -35.49
C LEU A 70 30.83 -24.97 -34.37
N VAL A 71 31.59 -26.04 -34.59
CA VAL A 71 31.97 -27.03 -33.58
C VAL A 71 33.20 -26.48 -32.87
N VAL A 72 33.12 -26.28 -31.55
CA VAL A 72 34.31 -26.14 -30.70
C VAL A 72 34.19 -27.13 -29.56
N ALA A 73 35.02 -28.17 -29.65
CA ALA A 73 35.30 -29.09 -28.55
C ALA A 73 36.31 -28.44 -27.61
N LEU A 74 35.95 -28.28 -26.34
CA LEU A 74 36.89 -28.05 -25.25
C LEU A 74 36.52 -28.99 -24.11
N GLY A 75 37.35 -30.02 -23.95
CA GLY A 75 37.35 -30.89 -22.79
C GLY A 75 37.94 -30.15 -21.60
N ILE A 76 37.21 -30.14 -20.49
CA ILE A 76 37.72 -29.74 -19.18
C ILE A 76 37.50 -30.93 -18.24
N SER A 77 38.61 -31.52 -17.82
CA SER A 77 38.71 -32.59 -16.84
C SER A 77 38.42 -32.07 -15.44
N LEU A 78 37.49 -32.71 -14.71
CA LEU A 78 37.27 -32.49 -13.28
C LEU A 78 38.16 -33.44 -12.46
N PRO A 79 38.93 -32.97 -11.46
CA PRO A 79 39.53 -33.86 -10.48
C PRO A 79 38.55 -34.20 -9.36
N SER A 80 38.28 -35.49 -9.23
CA SER A 80 37.67 -36.13 -8.06
C SER A 80 38.74 -36.26 -6.97
N SER A 81 38.52 -35.64 -5.80
CA SER A 81 39.26 -35.97 -4.58
C SER A 81 38.28 -36.24 -3.43
N ARG A 82 38.17 -37.53 -3.11
CA ARG A 82 37.51 -38.10 -1.93
C ARG A 82 38.62 -38.47 -0.94
N PRO A 83 38.60 -38.08 0.34
CA PRO A 83 39.50 -38.66 1.34
C PRO A 83 38.93 -39.96 1.94
N PRO A 84 39.78 -40.91 2.35
CA PRO A 84 39.42 -42.14 3.04
C PRO A 84 39.63 -42.04 4.57
N GLY A 85 39.06 -43.00 5.32
CA GLY A 85 39.34 -43.27 6.74
C GLY A 85 38.06 -43.68 7.49
N ASP A 86 37.73 -44.98 7.53
CA ASP A 86 38.10 -46.00 8.54
C ASP A 86 37.36 -45.83 9.90
N SER A 87 36.38 -46.66 10.28
CA SER A 87 36.43 -48.09 10.70
C SER A 87 36.82 -48.30 12.18
N SER A 88 35.83 -48.56 13.05
CA SER A 88 35.85 -49.49 14.21
C SER A 88 34.45 -49.48 14.87
N VAL A 89 33.65 -50.55 14.84
CA VAL A 89 33.67 -51.88 15.52
C VAL A 89 33.40 -51.83 17.03
N ALA A 90 32.18 -52.21 17.43
CA ALA A 90 31.80 -53.05 18.59
C ALA A 90 30.27 -53.26 18.55
N SER A 91 29.73 -54.34 17.97
CA SER A 91 29.48 -55.68 18.56
C SER A 91 28.90 -55.66 19.97
N GLY A 92 27.60 -56.02 20.08
CA GLY A 92 26.90 -56.31 21.32
C GLY A 92 25.44 -56.72 21.08
N VAL A 93 25.22 -57.99 20.74
CA VAL A 93 23.90 -58.66 20.64
C VAL A 93 23.48 -59.10 22.06
N PRO A 94 22.19 -59.03 22.42
CA PRO A 94 21.47 -60.30 22.56
C PRO A 94 20.09 -60.30 21.86
N SER A 95 19.84 -61.45 21.26
CA SER A 95 18.60 -61.91 20.66
C SER A 95 17.49 -62.06 21.70
N THR A 96 16.34 -61.44 21.43
CA THR A 96 15.02 -61.89 21.90
C THR A 96 14.01 -61.64 20.80
N SER A 97 13.53 -62.71 20.18
CA SER A 97 12.39 -62.69 19.26
C SER A 97 11.10 -62.34 20.01
N PRO A 98 10.23 -61.48 19.45
CA PRO A 98 8.80 -61.60 19.68
C PRO A 98 8.10 -61.99 18.38
N THR A 99 7.42 -63.12 18.50
CA THR A 99 6.18 -63.54 17.84
C THR A 99 5.53 -62.46 16.96
N ALA A 100 5.43 -62.77 15.67
CA ALA A 100 4.61 -62.03 14.71
C ALA A 100 3.14 -62.14 15.10
N SER A 101 2.62 -61.12 15.77
CA SER A 101 1.19 -60.84 15.83
C SER A 101 0.82 -60.08 14.55
N ALA A 102 0.02 -60.71 13.71
CA ALA A 102 -0.65 -60.07 12.60
C ALA A 102 -1.60 -58.99 13.15
N SER A 103 -1.13 -57.75 13.20
CA SER A 103 -2.00 -56.58 13.32
C SER A 103 -2.77 -56.46 12.02
N ALA A 104 -4.02 -56.91 12.03
CA ALA A 104 -4.98 -56.54 11.01
C ALA A 104 -4.96 -55.01 10.89
N SER A 105 -4.57 -54.52 9.72
CA SER A 105 -4.75 -53.13 9.34
C SER A 105 -6.25 -52.84 9.41
N ALA A 106 -6.68 -52.26 10.52
CA ALA A 106 -7.92 -51.49 10.51
C ALA A 106 -7.70 -50.45 9.42
N ALA A 107 -8.42 -50.58 8.30
CA ALA A 107 -8.53 -49.53 7.32
C ALA A 107 -9.11 -48.34 8.09
N ALA A 108 -8.21 -47.47 8.57
CA ALA A 108 -8.59 -46.22 9.19
C ALA A 108 -9.41 -45.51 8.12
N ASP A 109 -10.69 -45.32 8.43
CA ASP A 109 -11.60 -44.59 7.57
C ASP A 109 -10.96 -43.21 7.37
N LEU A 110 -10.38 -42.99 6.18
CA LEU A 110 -9.68 -41.76 5.83
C LEU A 110 -10.75 -40.69 5.68
N GLY A 111 -11.23 -40.18 6.80
CA GLY A 111 -12.21 -39.11 6.79
C GLY A 111 -11.60 -37.90 6.10
N PHE A 112 -12.37 -37.28 5.22
CA PHE A 112 -11.96 -36.08 4.49
C PHE A 112 -12.43 -34.84 5.23
N GLY A 113 -11.64 -33.78 5.20
CA GLY A 113 -12.05 -32.42 5.56
C GLY A 113 -12.12 -31.52 4.31
N ARG A 114 -12.69 -30.33 4.49
CA ARG A 114 -12.72 -29.28 3.45
C ARG A 114 -11.82 -28.11 3.86
N LEU A 115 -10.94 -27.69 2.96
CA LEU A 115 -10.11 -26.52 3.13
C LEU A 115 -10.52 -25.49 2.08
N ALA A 116 -10.98 -24.32 2.54
CA ALA A 116 -11.31 -23.19 1.69
C ALA A 116 -10.26 -22.10 1.90
N VAL A 117 -9.52 -21.75 0.86
CA VAL A 117 -8.50 -20.69 0.90
C VAL A 117 -8.99 -19.50 0.10
N GLU A 118 -9.24 -18.40 0.79
CA GLU A 118 -9.65 -17.15 0.20
C GLU A 118 -8.43 -16.25 -0.01
N LEU A 119 -8.15 -15.93 -1.27
CA LEU A 119 -7.10 -15.01 -1.64
C LEU A 119 -7.66 -13.59 -1.70
N LYS A 120 -7.23 -12.73 -0.78
CA LYS A 120 -7.60 -11.31 -0.74
C LYS A 120 -6.40 -10.45 -1.12
N TYR A 121 -6.63 -9.58 -2.09
CA TYR A 121 -5.68 -8.56 -2.46
C TYR A 121 -5.96 -7.28 -1.68
N THR A 122 -5.05 -6.89 -0.80
CA THR A 122 -5.12 -5.62 -0.08
C THR A 122 -4.11 -4.66 -0.69
N ARG A 123 -4.61 -3.60 -1.34
CA ARG A 123 -3.77 -2.54 -1.88
C ARG A 123 -3.68 -1.39 -0.89
N ASP A 124 -2.54 -1.21 -0.25
CA ASP A 124 -2.21 0.08 0.34
C ASP A 124 -1.81 1.03 -0.82
N PRO A 125 -2.36 2.25 -0.93
CA PRO A 125 -1.92 3.24 -1.91
C PRO A 125 -0.42 3.55 -1.88
N GLN A 126 0.26 3.29 -0.76
CA GLN A 126 1.71 3.47 -0.60
C GLN A 126 2.54 2.22 -0.92
N ASP A 127 1.92 1.04 -1.05
CA ASP A 127 2.68 -0.15 -1.39
C ASP A 127 3.20 -0.04 -2.85
N ALA A 128 4.44 -0.49 -3.06
CA ALA A 128 5.07 -0.48 -4.36
C ALA A 128 4.25 -1.31 -5.37
N ILE A 129 4.10 -0.88 -6.60
CA ILE A 129 3.42 -1.69 -7.61
C ILE A 129 4.43 -2.53 -8.41
N TYR A 130 4.02 -3.74 -8.79
CA TYR A 130 4.73 -4.47 -9.83
C TYR A 130 4.49 -3.78 -11.17
N LEU A 131 5.48 -2.99 -11.63
CA LEU A 131 5.40 -2.13 -12.82
C LEU A 131 4.87 -2.86 -14.06
N HIS A 132 5.28 -4.11 -14.25
CA HIS A 132 4.88 -4.96 -15.38
C HIS A 132 3.72 -5.91 -15.05
N GLY A 133 3.14 -5.83 -13.86
CA GLY A 133 2.17 -6.79 -13.34
C GLY A 133 2.81 -7.95 -12.58
N ALA A 134 1.97 -8.80 -11.99
CA ALA A 134 2.38 -9.99 -11.28
C ALA A 134 1.25 -11.01 -11.23
N TYR A 135 1.61 -12.26 -10.92
CA TYR A 135 0.64 -13.31 -10.63
C TYR A 135 0.89 -13.91 -9.26
N SER A 136 -0.20 -14.24 -8.58
CA SER A 136 -0.15 -14.92 -7.30
C SER A 136 -0.46 -16.40 -7.44
N PHE A 137 0.19 -17.17 -6.56
CA PHE A 137 0.13 -18.63 -6.52
C PHE A 137 -0.11 -19.06 -5.09
N VAL A 138 -0.93 -20.10 -4.92
CA VAL A 138 -1.21 -20.75 -3.65
C VAL A 138 -0.96 -22.24 -3.81
N GLU A 139 -0.15 -22.82 -2.94
CA GLU A 139 0.11 -24.25 -2.88
C GLU A 139 -0.36 -24.77 -1.52
N ILE A 140 -1.00 -25.94 -1.51
CA ILE A 140 -1.28 -26.70 -0.29
C ILE A 140 -0.37 -27.91 -0.34
N ARG A 141 0.49 -28.03 0.66
CA ARG A 141 1.49 -29.10 0.79
C ARG A 141 1.11 -30.04 1.93
N ASP A 142 1.32 -31.34 1.75
CA ASP A 142 1.19 -32.30 2.85
C ASP A 142 2.42 -32.25 3.78
N ARG A 143 2.39 -33.03 4.87
CA ARG A 143 3.50 -33.17 5.81
C ARG A 143 4.83 -33.65 5.20
N ALA A 144 4.79 -34.32 4.04
CA ALA A 144 5.98 -34.71 3.30
C ALA A 144 6.51 -33.60 2.38
N GLY A 145 5.86 -32.43 2.37
CA GLY A 145 6.20 -31.29 1.52
C GLY A 145 5.69 -31.43 0.08
N ARG A 146 4.86 -32.44 -0.22
CA ARG A 146 4.33 -32.65 -1.57
C ARG A 146 3.14 -31.74 -1.79
N ILE A 147 3.07 -31.08 -2.95
CA ILE A 147 1.93 -30.27 -3.35
C ILE A 147 0.74 -31.20 -3.61
N VAL A 148 -0.31 -31.08 -2.79
CA VAL A 148 -1.56 -31.85 -2.91
C VAL A 148 -2.66 -31.05 -3.60
N ALA A 149 -2.55 -29.72 -3.62
CA ALA A 149 -3.38 -28.83 -4.41
C ALA A 149 -2.62 -27.53 -4.73
N GLU A 150 -2.91 -26.93 -5.88
CA GLU A 150 -2.32 -25.66 -6.31
C GLU A 150 -3.41 -24.80 -6.98
N ALA A 151 -3.31 -23.49 -6.80
CA ALA A 151 -4.12 -22.51 -7.50
C ALA A 151 -3.24 -21.35 -7.98
N GLY A 152 -3.32 -21.05 -9.27
CA GLY A 152 -2.56 -19.99 -9.94
C GLY A 152 -2.55 -20.21 -11.46
N PRO A 153 -2.07 -19.23 -12.23
CA PRO A 153 -1.80 -17.85 -11.82
C PRO A 153 -3.10 -17.06 -11.56
N VAL A 154 -3.17 -16.31 -10.46
CA VAL A 154 -4.25 -15.34 -10.20
C VAL A 154 -3.72 -13.93 -10.45
N GLY A 155 -4.35 -13.22 -11.38
CA GLY A 155 -3.94 -11.86 -11.75
C GLY A 155 -4.08 -10.88 -10.59
N TYR A 156 -3.11 -9.98 -10.48
CA TYR A 156 -3.00 -9.01 -9.39
C TYR A 156 -4.11 -7.93 -9.34
N SER A 157 -5.00 -7.90 -10.33
CA SER A 157 -5.98 -6.81 -10.55
C SER A 157 -7.25 -6.89 -9.69
N GLY A 158 -7.20 -7.55 -8.52
CA GLY A 158 -8.22 -7.37 -7.48
C GLY A 158 -9.46 -8.26 -7.51
N ALA A 159 -9.44 -9.40 -8.24
CA ALA A 159 -10.47 -10.40 -8.06
C ALA A 159 -10.14 -11.25 -6.82
N GLU A 160 -10.97 -11.17 -5.78
CA GLU A 160 -10.96 -12.16 -4.70
C GLU A 160 -11.22 -13.54 -5.31
N ARG A 161 -10.45 -14.55 -4.89
CA ARG A 161 -10.61 -15.92 -5.38
C ARG A 161 -10.68 -16.88 -4.21
N LEU A 162 -11.76 -17.65 -4.17
CA LEU A 162 -11.93 -18.76 -3.25
C LEU A 162 -11.41 -20.05 -3.91
N ILE A 163 -10.55 -20.77 -3.20
CA ILE A 163 -10.02 -22.07 -3.58
C ILE A 163 -10.58 -23.09 -2.60
N GLU A 164 -11.52 -23.92 -3.02
CA GLU A 164 -12.06 -24.98 -2.18
C GLU A 164 -11.43 -26.32 -2.54
N GLN A 165 -10.89 -27.03 -1.55
CA GLN A 165 -10.28 -28.35 -1.69
C GLN A 165 -10.88 -29.31 -0.67
N THR A 166 -11.08 -30.56 -1.07
CA THR A 166 -11.43 -31.66 -0.16
C THR A 166 -10.21 -32.55 -0.02
N LEU A 167 -9.66 -32.62 1.20
CA LEU A 167 -8.39 -33.28 1.48
C LEU A 167 -8.59 -34.34 2.57
N PRO A 168 -7.81 -35.44 2.57
CA PRO A 168 -7.81 -36.37 3.70
C PRO A 168 -7.54 -35.64 5.03
N SER A 169 -8.00 -36.16 6.15
CA SER A 169 -7.62 -35.59 7.44
C SER A 169 -6.10 -35.67 7.65
N GLY A 170 -5.51 -34.62 8.21
CA GLY A 170 -4.07 -34.54 8.43
C GLY A 170 -3.51 -33.12 8.53
N ASP A 171 -2.19 -33.04 8.60
CA ASP A 171 -1.43 -31.79 8.66
C ASP A 171 -1.06 -31.34 7.24
N TYR A 172 -1.37 -30.08 6.94
CA TYR A 172 -1.04 -29.42 5.68
C TYR A 172 -0.32 -28.10 5.94
N GLN A 173 0.40 -27.63 4.94
CA GLN A 173 0.99 -26.31 4.90
C GLN A 173 0.43 -25.54 3.71
N ILE A 174 -0.18 -24.40 3.97
CA ILE A 174 -0.60 -23.45 2.94
C ILE A 174 0.60 -22.56 2.66
N VAL A 175 1.02 -22.48 1.41
CA VAL A 175 2.11 -21.62 0.93
C VAL A 175 1.56 -20.67 -0.11
N SER A 176 1.91 -19.39 -0.03
CA SER A 176 1.55 -18.39 -1.03
C SER A 176 2.76 -17.58 -1.42
N TYR A 177 2.83 -17.21 -2.70
CA TYR A 177 3.88 -16.35 -3.23
C TYR A 177 3.38 -15.58 -4.46
N VAL A 178 4.13 -14.56 -4.83
CA VAL A 178 3.89 -13.73 -6.02
C VAL A 178 5.05 -13.89 -6.98
N ARG A 179 4.77 -14.07 -8.28
CA ARG A 179 5.76 -14.00 -9.33
C ARG A 179 5.55 -12.72 -10.15
N PRO A 180 6.45 -11.72 -10.04
CA PRO A 180 6.42 -10.54 -10.87
C PRO A 180 6.58 -10.91 -12.35
N CYS A 181 5.98 -10.13 -13.24
CA CYS A 181 6.25 -10.26 -14.66
C CYS A 181 7.65 -9.77 -15.00
N ASP A 182 8.37 -10.53 -15.84
CA ASP A 182 9.64 -10.10 -16.41
C ASP A 182 9.36 -9.43 -17.76
N GLU A 183 9.32 -8.10 -17.77
CA GLU A 183 9.00 -7.20 -18.90
C GLU A 183 7.60 -7.37 -19.55
N SER A 184 7.17 -8.58 -19.93
CA SER A 184 5.98 -8.87 -20.75
C SER A 184 4.98 -9.90 -20.17
N CYS A 185 5.17 -10.40 -18.95
CA CYS A 185 4.35 -11.45 -18.31
C CYS A 185 4.32 -12.81 -19.03
N GLU A 186 4.97 -12.94 -20.18
CA GLU A 186 5.21 -14.22 -20.85
C GLU A 186 6.22 -15.05 -20.04
N ASP A 187 7.23 -14.37 -19.51
CA ASP A 187 8.15 -14.89 -18.52
C ASP A 187 7.84 -14.29 -17.14
N LEU A 188 7.81 -15.18 -16.15
CA LEU A 188 7.59 -14.80 -14.75
C LEU A 188 8.91 -14.87 -14.01
N ALA A 189 9.25 -13.79 -13.30
CA ALA A 189 10.42 -13.72 -12.44
C ALA A 189 10.36 -14.79 -11.32
N GLU A 190 11.47 -14.90 -10.59
CA GLU A 190 11.54 -15.77 -9.42
C GLU A 190 10.46 -15.41 -8.39
N PRO A 191 9.89 -16.40 -7.68
CA PRO A 191 8.93 -16.19 -6.61
C PRO A 191 9.41 -15.19 -5.54
N ARG A 192 8.55 -14.23 -5.19
CA ARG A 192 8.72 -13.20 -4.15
C ARG A 192 7.52 -13.19 -3.19
N ASP A 193 7.61 -12.38 -2.14
CA ASP A 193 6.52 -12.13 -1.18
C ASP A 193 5.94 -13.40 -0.55
N HIS A 194 6.81 -14.36 -0.23
CA HIS A 194 6.44 -15.67 0.31
C HIS A 194 5.81 -15.58 1.70
N CYS A 195 4.79 -16.41 1.94
CA CYS A 195 4.26 -16.69 3.26
C CYS A 195 3.69 -18.10 3.35
N SER A 196 3.66 -18.65 4.56
CA SER A 196 3.09 -19.96 4.81
C SER A 196 2.43 -20.06 6.17
N ALA A 197 1.45 -20.94 6.30
CA ALA A 197 0.88 -21.34 7.59
C ALA A 197 0.54 -22.84 7.59
N ASP A 198 0.75 -23.48 8.74
CA ASP A 198 0.37 -24.86 8.95
C ASP A 198 -1.11 -24.94 9.37
N VAL A 199 -1.83 -25.91 8.83
CA VAL A 199 -3.24 -26.19 9.11
C VAL A 199 -3.40 -27.68 9.35
N GLU A 200 -3.93 -28.07 10.51
CA GLU A 200 -4.41 -29.43 10.73
C GLU A 200 -5.91 -29.46 10.42
N LEU A 201 -6.29 -30.42 9.57
CA LEU A 201 -7.63 -30.61 9.05
C LEU A 201 -8.19 -31.94 9.57
N ALA A 202 -9.21 -31.89 10.42
CA ALA A 202 -9.88 -33.09 10.91
C ALA A 202 -10.92 -33.61 9.90
N ALA A 203 -11.29 -34.89 10.05
CA ALA A 203 -12.36 -35.49 9.26
C ALA A 203 -13.69 -34.76 9.52
N GLY A 204 -14.36 -34.34 8.45
CA GLY A 204 -15.60 -33.56 8.53
C GLY A 204 -15.43 -32.13 9.06
N GLU A 205 -14.20 -31.60 9.11
CA GLU A 205 -13.94 -30.19 9.41
C GLU A 205 -13.99 -29.35 8.14
N ALA A 206 -14.44 -28.09 8.24
CA ALA A 206 -14.09 -27.06 7.28
C ALA A 206 -13.14 -26.06 7.93
N VAL A 207 -12.00 -25.82 7.28
CA VAL A 207 -11.10 -24.73 7.65
C VAL A 207 -11.13 -23.69 6.55
N GLN A 208 -11.29 -22.43 6.92
CA GLN A 208 -11.07 -21.30 6.03
C GLN A 208 -9.69 -20.71 6.32
N ALA A 209 -8.96 -20.31 5.28
CA ALA A 209 -7.73 -19.54 5.41
C ALA A 209 -7.82 -18.30 4.53
N VAL A 210 -7.36 -17.15 5.02
CA VAL A 210 -7.33 -15.90 4.26
C VAL A 210 -5.88 -15.53 4.00
N ILE A 211 -5.53 -15.36 2.73
CA ILE A 211 -4.21 -14.93 2.30
C ILE A 211 -4.29 -13.46 1.89
N ARG A 212 -3.48 -12.61 2.52
CA ARG A 212 -3.31 -11.21 2.14
C ARG A 212 -1.99 -10.99 1.43
N LEU A 213 -2.07 -10.61 0.16
CA LEU A 213 -0.91 -10.25 -0.64
C LEU A 213 -0.60 -8.76 -0.49
N ARG A 214 0.68 -8.44 -0.29
CA ARG A 214 1.21 -7.07 -0.26
C ARG A 214 2.45 -7.02 -1.13
N PRO A 215 2.50 -6.17 -2.16
CA PRO A 215 3.63 -6.18 -3.07
C PRO A 215 4.90 -5.75 -2.34
N THR A 216 6.01 -6.44 -2.62
CA THR A 216 7.35 -6.19 -2.04
C THR A 216 7.47 -6.43 -0.54
N ARG A 217 6.46 -7.06 0.08
CA ARG A 217 6.46 -7.47 1.48
C ARG A 217 6.03 -8.93 1.57
N PRO A 218 6.49 -9.68 2.59
CA PRO A 218 5.95 -11.02 2.83
C PRO A 218 4.42 -10.97 2.92
N CYS A 219 3.76 -11.88 2.20
CA CYS A 219 2.32 -12.04 2.34
C CYS A 219 1.96 -12.52 3.76
N LEU A 220 0.66 -12.57 4.07
CA LEU A 220 0.18 -13.07 5.36
C LEU A 220 -0.86 -14.15 5.13
N VAL A 221 -0.64 -15.35 5.66
CA VAL A 221 -1.68 -16.39 5.76
C VAL A 221 -2.27 -16.34 7.17
N ARG A 222 -3.58 -16.13 7.28
CA ARG A 222 -4.30 -16.26 8.56
C ARG A 222 -5.30 -17.39 8.47
N ILE A 223 -5.22 -18.29 9.45
CA ILE A 223 -6.23 -19.30 9.71
C ILE A 223 -6.99 -18.76 10.93
N PRO A 224 -8.20 -18.19 10.77
CA PRO A 224 -8.99 -17.74 11.90
C PRO A 224 -9.09 -18.86 12.95
N SER A 225 -9.01 -18.48 14.23
CA SER A 225 -8.94 -19.43 15.32
C SER A 225 -10.09 -20.44 15.22
N ARG A 226 -9.79 -21.73 15.44
CA ARG A 226 -10.70 -22.88 15.37
C ARG A 226 -11.92 -22.78 16.30
N GLU A 227 -12.77 -21.79 16.11
CA GLU A 227 -14.14 -21.92 16.52
C GLU A 227 -14.74 -22.87 15.50
N LYS A 228 -14.95 -24.13 15.91
CA LYS A 228 -15.48 -25.20 15.06
C LYS A 228 -16.63 -24.65 14.22
N ILE A 229 -16.35 -24.34 12.95
CA ILE A 229 -17.39 -24.15 11.96
C ILE A 229 -17.95 -25.55 11.76
N ALA A 230 -18.93 -25.91 12.59
CA ALA A 230 -19.63 -27.17 12.47
C ALA A 230 -20.15 -27.21 11.04
N LEU A 231 -19.64 -28.18 10.27
CA LEU A 231 -20.10 -28.39 8.92
C LEU A 231 -21.62 -28.58 8.97
N LEU A 232 -22.36 -27.58 8.50
CA LEU A 232 -23.73 -27.78 8.11
C LEU A 232 -23.71 -28.89 7.05
N PRO A 233 -24.43 -30.00 7.24
CA PRO A 233 -24.55 -31.02 6.21
C PRO A 233 -25.10 -30.38 4.94
N SER A 234 -24.70 -30.90 3.77
CA SER A 234 -25.34 -30.60 2.49
C SER A 234 -26.87 -30.61 2.65
N PRO A 235 -27.62 -29.70 2.01
CA PRO A 235 -29.01 -29.43 2.35
C PRO A 235 -29.94 -30.61 1.99
N SER A 236 -30.01 -31.60 2.87
CA SER A 236 -31.19 -32.44 3.05
C SER A 236 -31.98 -31.86 4.22
N SER A 237 -32.97 -31.03 3.88
CA SER A 237 -34.15 -30.66 4.68
C SER A 237 -34.09 -31.00 6.18
N SER A 238 -33.42 -30.18 6.99
CA SER A 238 -33.69 -30.13 8.43
C SER A 238 -33.32 -28.76 8.98
N SER A 239 -34.35 -28.02 9.34
CA SER A 239 -34.34 -26.67 9.87
C SER A 239 -34.07 -26.67 11.38
N ALA A 240 -32.88 -26.24 11.79
CA ALA A 240 -32.70 -25.65 13.11
C ALA A 240 -31.76 -24.43 12.96
N PRO A 241 -32.27 -23.20 13.03
CA PRO A 241 -31.43 -22.01 13.05
C PRO A 241 -30.74 -21.95 14.42
N VAL A 242 -29.42 -21.77 14.41
CA VAL A 242 -28.69 -21.33 15.59
C VAL A 242 -28.98 -19.83 15.71
N ASP A 243 -30.13 -19.50 16.31
CA ASP A 243 -30.52 -18.14 16.68
C ASP A 243 -29.76 -17.71 17.95
N THR A 244 -28.43 -17.73 17.91
CA THR A 244 -27.66 -17.13 19.01
C THR A 244 -27.74 -15.61 18.83
N PRO A 245 -28.38 -14.87 19.74
CA PRO A 245 -28.44 -13.41 19.62
C PRO A 245 -27.02 -12.84 19.65
N LEU A 246 -26.71 -11.99 18.67
CA LEU A 246 -25.43 -11.30 18.61
C LEU A 246 -25.22 -10.44 19.87
N VAL A 247 -24.01 -10.50 20.42
CA VAL A 247 -23.63 -9.74 21.62
C VAL A 247 -23.40 -8.27 21.25
N ALA A 248 -23.78 -7.34 22.13
CA ALA A 248 -23.48 -5.92 21.97
C ALA A 248 -21.97 -5.68 21.78
N GLY A 249 -21.62 -4.86 20.80
CA GLY A 249 -20.25 -4.58 20.39
C GLY A 249 -19.69 -5.55 19.34
N THR A 250 -20.46 -6.56 18.90
CA THR A 250 -20.00 -7.52 17.87
C THR A 250 -20.05 -6.89 16.49
N PRO A 251 -18.91 -6.78 15.78
CA PRO A 251 -18.87 -6.44 14.36
C PRO A 251 -19.60 -7.53 13.56
N ALA A 252 -20.43 -7.12 12.62
CA ALA A 252 -21.23 -8.02 11.81
C ALA A 252 -21.33 -7.50 10.38
N GLU A 253 -21.53 -8.41 9.44
CA GLU A 253 -21.86 -8.11 8.07
C GLU A 253 -23.34 -8.43 7.83
N VAL A 254 -24.03 -7.52 7.14
CA VAL A 254 -25.35 -7.81 6.60
C VAL A 254 -25.18 -8.66 5.33
N SER A 255 -25.65 -9.90 5.37
CA SER A 255 -25.67 -10.80 4.20
C SER A 255 -27.10 -11.00 3.70
N GLY A 256 -27.37 -10.64 2.44
CA GLY A 256 -28.61 -10.92 1.71
C GLY A 256 -29.43 -9.66 1.39
N GLY A 257 -30.05 -9.63 0.21
CA GLY A 257 -30.85 -8.50 -0.27
C GLY A 257 -32.14 -8.26 0.54
N GLY A 258 -32.63 -7.01 0.53
CA GLY A 258 -33.93 -6.64 1.08
C GLY A 258 -33.93 -6.10 2.52
N LEU A 259 -32.78 -5.70 3.05
CA LEU A 259 -32.69 -5.10 4.38
C LEU A 259 -33.30 -3.68 4.40
N ILE A 260 -34.21 -3.43 5.33
CA ILE A 260 -34.79 -2.10 5.54
C ILE A 260 -34.21 -1.53 6.84
N VAL A 261 -33.36 -0.51 6.72
CA VAL A 261 -32.94 0.28 7.89
C VAL A 261 -34.05 1.26 8.23
N ARG A 262 -34.50 1.21 9.48
CA ARG A 262 -35.40 2.23 10.04
C ARG A 262 -34.66 3.04 11.09
N MET A 263 -34.92 4.34 11.13
CA MET A 263 -34.32 5.22 12.14
C MET A 263 -34.94 5.01 13.52
N GLU A 264 -36.22 4.60 13.59
CA GLU A 264 -36.92 4.34 14.83
C GLU A 264 -37.83 3.10 14.71
N PRO A 265 -37.97 2.30 15.79
CA PRO A 265 -38.79 1.10 15.78
C PRO A 265 -40.31 1.39 15.82
N ARG A 266 -40.77 2.65 15.99
CA ARG A 266 -42.18 2.93 16.37
C ARG A 266 -42.95 4.03 15.63
N ARG A 267 -42.43 4.72 14.60
CA ARG A 267 -43.23 5.75 13.88
C ARG A 267 -43.07 5.75 12.35
N SER A 268 -44.25 5.78 11.71
CA SER A 268 -44.69 5.97 10.30
C SER A 268 -43.75 5.69 9.11
N ALA A 269 -44.39 5.36 7.99
CA ALA A 269 -43.82 5.06 6.68
C ALA A 269 -42.91 6.15 6.05
N ASP A 270 -42.72 7.29 6.72
CA ASP A 270 -42.06 8.49 6.16
C ASP A 270 -40.55 8.57 6.45
N GLY A 271 -40.00 7.62 7.21
CA GLY A 271 -38.58 7.60 7.63
C GLY A 271 -37.68 6.62 6.89
N ILE A 272 -38.12 6.07 5.74
CA ILE A 272 -37.36 5.06 4.99
C ILE A 272 -36.18 5.74 4.30
N ARG A 273 -34.96 5.36 4.69
CA ARG A 273 -33.75 5.67 3.90
C ARG A 273 -33.63 4.69 2.73
N PRO A 274 -32.97 5.08 1.63
CA PRO A 274 -32.76 4.22 0.48
C PRO A 274 -32.22 2.84 0.88
N ALA A 275 -32.53 1.83 0.06
CA ALA A 275 -32.02 0.48 0.21
C ALA A 275 -30.51 0.52 0.47
N LEU A 276 -30.08 -0.15 1.54
CA LEU A 276 -28.65 -0.34 1.79
C LEU A 276 -28.02 -1.12 0.64
N PRO A 277 -26.69 -0.97 0.42
CA PRO A 277 -25.96 -1.90 -0.43
C PRO A 277 -26.14 -3.34 0.06
N GLU A 278 -26.00 -4.31 -0.87
CA GLU A 278 -26.20 -5.73 -0.59
C GLU A 278 -25.26 -6.29 0.49
N SER A 279 -24.12 -5.63 0.71
CA SER A 279 -23.18 -5.88 1.80
C SER A 279 -22.94 -4.57 2.56
N LEU A 280 -23.19 -4.58 3.87
CA LEU A 280 -22.89 -3.46 4.76
C LEU A 280 -22.24 -3.98 6.04
N ASP A 281 -21.07 -3.41 6.36
CA ASP A 281 -20.43 -3.59 7.65
C ASP A 281 -21.15 -2.79 8.73
N VAL A 282 -21.47 -3.48 9.82
CA VAL A 282 -22.18 -2.90 10.96
C VAL A 282 -21.55 -3.34 12.28
N VAL A 283 -21.81 -2.59 13.35
CA VAL A 283 -21.57 -3.04 14.73
C VAL A 283 -22.91 -3.17 15.42
N VAL A 284 -23.20 -4.35 15.97
CA VAL A 284 -24.45 -4.61 16.69
C VAL A 284 -24.35 -4.03 18.10
N LEU A 285 -25.26 -3.15 18.47
CA LEU A 285 -25.26 -2.44 19.75
C LEU A 285 -26.20 -3.07 20.77
N SER A 286 -27.37 -3.48 20.30
CA SER A 286 -28.39 -4.15 21.10
C SER A 286 -29.39 -4.82 20.17
N SER A 287 -30.22 -5.69 20.73
CA SER A 287 -31.34 -6.29 20.02
C SER A 287 -32.62 -6.22 20.84
N THR A 288 -33.77 -6.23 20.16
CA THR A 288 -35.10 -6.35 20.78
C THR A 288 -36.02 -7.15 19.87
N ALA A 289 -37.01 -7.83 20.44
CA ALA A 289 -38.04 -8.52 19.66
C ALA A 289 -38.87 -7.51 18.84
N GLY A 290 -39.12 -7.85 17.57
CA GLY A 290 -39.96 -7.09 16.66
C GLY A 290 -41.41 -7.53 16.65
N GLU A 291 -42.29 -6.61 16.26
CA GLU A 291 -43.74 -6.82 16.24
C GLU A 291 -44.16 -7.93 15.25
N ALA A 292 -43.40 -8.12 14.17
CA ALA A 292 -43.66 -9.15 13.16
C ALA A 292 -42.94 -10.50 13.44
N GLY A 293 -42.44 -10.71 14.67
CA GLY A 293 -41.68 -11.90 15.04
C GLY A 293 -40.24 -11.94 14.51
N GLY A 294 -39.75 -10.85 13.90
CA GLY A 294 -38.34 -10.63 13.60
C GLY A 294 -37.55 -10.11 14.81
N THR A 295 -36.24 -9.97 14.66
CA THR A 295 -35.39 -9.30 15.66
C THR A 295 -34.95 -7.96 15.11
N TRP A 296 -35.18 -6.89 15.88
CA TRP A 296 -34.61 -5.58 15.61
C TRP A 296 -33.23 -5.50 16.24
N TYR A 297 -32.23 -5.20 15.43
CA TYR A 297 -30.88 -4.92 15.87
C TYR A 297 -30.64 -3.42 15.79
N ARG A 298 -30.19 -2.82 16.88
CA ARG A 298 -29.64 -1.48 16.84
C ARG A 298 -28.21 -1.59 16.36
N ILE A 299 -27.89 -0.91 15.27
CA ILE A 299 -26.60 -1.01 14.61
C ILE A 299 -25.94 0.36 14.48
N GLU A 300 -24.62 0.34 14.40
CA GLU A 300 -23.81 1.43 13.88
C GLU A 300 -23.26 1.04 12.52
N TYR A 301 -23.29 1.95 11.55
CA TYR A 301 -22.74 1.71 10.22
C TYR A 301 -22.12 2.98 9.62
N VAL A 302 -21.24 2.80 8.65
CA VAL A 302 -20.58 3.89 7.92
C VAL A 302 -20.96 3.78 6.46
N HIS A 303 -21.58 4.83 5.89
CA HIS A 303 -21.99 4.82 4.48
C HIS A 303 -21.72 6.18 3.83
N GLY A 304 -20.67 6.27 3.00
CA GLY A 304 -20.32 7.46 2.23
C GLY A 304 -19.88 8.68 3.05
N SER A 305 -20.10 8.70 4.37
CA SER A 305 -19.60 9.68 5.32
C SER A 305 -18.55 9.08 6.23
N SER A 306 -17.63 9.90 6.76
CA SER A 306 -16.72 9.48 7.84
C SER A 306 -17.39 9.46 9.22
N GLU A 307 -18.61 9.98 9.33
CA GLU A 307 -19.39 9.93 10.59
C GLU A 307 -20.18 8.62 10.66
N PRO A 308 -20.12 7.89 11.79
CA PRO A 308 -20.96 6.73 12.00
C PRO A 308 -22.43 7.13 12.15
N ILE A 309 -23.31 6.31 11.59
CA ILE A 309 -24.76 6.46 11.65
C ILE A 309 -25.33 5.36 12.54
N PHE A 310 -26.19 5.74 13.47
CA PHE A 310 -26.94 4.81 14.30
C PHE A 310 -28.33 4.57 13.69
N GLY A 311 -28.74 3.31 13.62
CA GLY A 311 -30.03 2.92 13.06
C GLY A 311 -30.54 1.63 13.66
N TRP A 312 -31.78 1.30 13.33
CA TRP A 312 -32.38 0.00 13.62
C TRP A 312 -32.53 -0.78 12.32
N VAL A 313 -32.16 -2.06 12.37
CA VAL A 313 -32.35 -3.00 11.27
C VAL A 313 -33.26 -4.11 11.75
N GLU A 314 -34.34 -4.35 11.00
CA GLU A 314 -35.15 -5.55 11.17
C GLU A 314 -34.55 -6.65 10.32
N VAL A 315 -34.18 -7.76 10.96
CA VAL A 315 -33.77 -8.99 10.29
C VAL A 315 -35.01 -9.89 10.19
N PRO A 316 -35.63 -10.03 9.00
CA PRO A 316 -36.83 -10.83 8.85
C PRO A 316 -36.52 -12.33 9.05
N SER A 317 -37.33 -12.99 9.88
CA SER A 317 -37.27 -14.43 10.13
C SER A 317 -37.59 -15.26 8.87
N PRO A 318 -37.13 -16.51 8.72
CA PRO A 318 -35.77 -17.05 8.70
C PRO A 318 -35.17 -17.16 7.27
N LYS A 319 -35.91 -16.67 6.25
CA LYS A 319 -35.57 -16.81 4.82
C LYS A 319 -34.98 -15.54 4.18
N GLY A 320 -34.75 -14.49 4.96
CA GLY A 320 -34.24 -13.20 4.47
C GLY A 320 -32.79 -12.94 4.84
N ALA A 321 -32.40 -11.67 4.73
CA ALA A 321 -31.09 -11.17 5.12
C ALA A 321 -30.74 -11.59 6.55
N ARG A 322 -29.44 -11.78 6.83
CA ARG A 322 -28.90 -12.20 8.13
C ARG A 322 -27.77 -11.26 8.54
N LEU A 323 -27.63 -11.06 9.85
CA LEU A 323 -26.41 -10.48 10.42
C LEU A 323 -25.47 -11.65 10.74
N VAL A 324 -24.34 -11.67 10.07
CA VAL A 324 -23.29 -12.67 10.29
C VAL A 324 -22.19 -11.99 11.10
N PRO A 325 -21.75 -12.54 12.26
CA PRO A 325 -20.60 -12.00 12.95
C PRO A 325 -19.43 -11.90 11.97
N ARG A 326 -18.79 -10.73 11.92
CA ARG A 326 -17.60 -10.52 11.12
C ARG A 326 -16.39 -10.55 12.02
N GLU A 327 -15.41 -11.35 11.67
CA GLU A 327 -14.12 -11.31 12.33
C GLU A 327 -13.37 -10.04 11.93
N VAL A 328 -12.92 -9.29 12.93
CA VAL A 328 -12.13 -8.07 12.69
C VAL A 328 -10.67 -8.44 12.53
N PHE A 329 -10.14 -8.16 11.36
CA PHE A 329 -8.76 -8.45 11.02
C PHE A 329 -7.87 -7.25 11.33
N CYS A 330 -7.27 -7.29 12.51
CA CYS A 330 -6.25 -6.32 12.91
C CYS A 330 -4.89 -6.80 12.43
N GLU A 331 -4.18 -5.98 11.67
CA GLU A 331 -2.77 -6.25 11.38
C GLU A 331 -2.00 -6.23 12.71
N THR A 332 -1.08 -7.18 12.89
CA THR A 332 -0.30 -7.35 14.12
C THR A 332 0.33 -6.03 14.54
N GLU A 333 0.00 -5.58 15.75
CA GLU A 333 0.25 -4.26 16.33
C GLU A 333 1.67 -3.72 16.09
N PRO A 334 1.91 -2.85 15.10
CA PRO A 334 3.01 -1.94 15.28
C PRO A 334 2.50 -0.85 16.25
N THR A 335 3.29 -0.54 17.28
CA THR A 335 3.08 0.64 18.14
C THR A 335 3.13 1.94 17.33
N THR A 336 3.52 1.86 16.07
CA THR A 336 3.72 2.96 15.16
C THR A 336 3.08 2.64 13.81
N VAL A 337 2.07 3.41 13.41
CA VAL A 337 1.36 3.25 12.14
C VAL A 337 1.43 4.55 11.34
N PRO A 338 1.59 4.48 10.00
CA PRO A 338 1.61 5.68 9.17
C PRO A 338 0.28 6.44 9.23
N MET A 339 -0.85 5.70 9.26
CA MET A 339 -2.20 6.25 9.47
C MET A 339 -3.17 5.11 9.84
N VAL A 340 -4.00 5.30 10.88
CA VAL A 340 -5.03 4.30 11.27
C VAL A 340 -6.25 4.35 10.38
N ALA A 341 -6.44 5.44 9.64
CA ALA A 341 -7.68 5.71 8.94
C ALA A 341 -7.96 4.73 7.79
N THR A 342 -7.01 3.86 7.42
CA THR A 342 -7.22 2.72 6.52
C THR A 342 -8.03 1.59 7.17
N VAL A 343 -8.08 1.53 8.51
CA VAL A 343 -8.95 0.62 9.26
C VAL A 343 -10.34 1.25 9.36
N PRO A 344 -11.41 0.53 8.96
CA PRO A 344 -12.78 1.02 9.06
C PRO A 344 -13.05 1.58 10.47
N PRO A 345 -13.74 2.73 10.61
CA PRO A 345 -13.97 3.36 11.93
C PRO A 345 -14.54 2.40 12.99
N LEU A 346 -15.39 1.47 12.56
CA LEU A 346 -16.00 0.44 13.40
C LEU A 346 -15.00 -0.58 13.96
N ASP A 347 -13.90 -0.82 13.23
CA ASP A 347 -12.87 -1.80 13.57
C ASP A 347 -11.74 -1.20 14.41
N GLN A 348 -11.60 0.13 14.42
CA GLN A 348 -10.52 0.83 15.11
C GLN A 348 -10.48 0.52 16.62
N PRO A 349 -11.60 0.53 17.38
CA PRO A 349 -11.56 0.14 18.80
C PRO A 349 -11.22 -1.33 19.02
N SER A 350 -11.64 -2.22 18.11
CA SER A 350 -11.32 -3.64 18.21
C SER A 350 -9.83 -3.89 17.92
N CYS A 351 -9.24 -3.12 17.01
CA CYS A 351 -7.85 -3.28 16.60
C CYS A 351 -6.83 -2.53 17.45
N PHE A 352 -7.20 -1.38 17.99
CA PHE A 352 -6.28 -0.49 18.69
C PHE A 352 -6.82 -0.03 20.04
N GLY A 353 -8.03 -0.45 20.42
CA GLY A 353 -8.59 -0.13 21.72
C GLY A 353 -7.79 -0.82 22.81
N GLY A 354 -7.34 -0.04 23.80
CA GLY A 354 -6.52 -0.59 24.88
C GLY A 354 -5.02 -0.31 24.73
N THR A 355 -4.54 0.02 23.54
CA THR A 355 -3.12 0.19 23.24
C THR A 355 -2.81 1.63 22.85
N GLU A 356 -1.67 2.17 23.30
CA GLU A 356 -1.16 3.43 22.75
C GLU A 356 -0.48 3.16 21.41
N ILE A 357 -0.84 3.97 20.42
CA ILE A 357 -0.28 3.93 19.08
C ILE A 357 0.26 5.31 18.71
N THR A 358 1.32 5.32 17.92
CA THR A 358 1.96 6.53 17.40
C THR A 358 1.67 6.64 15.91
N LEU A 359 1.10 7.78 15.52
CA LEU A 359 0.92 8.20 14.14
C LEU A 359 2.14 8.99 13.72
N ASP A 360 2.96 8.45 12.84
CA ASP A 360 4.33 8.94 12.62
C ASP A 360 4.43 10.28 11.91
N SER A 361 3.47 10.62 11.05
CA SER A 361 3.48 11.91 10.36
C SER A 361 2.07 12.30 9.93
N VAL A 362 1.37 12.98 10.83
CA VAL A 362 0.02 13.48 10.57
C VAL A 362 -0.03 15.00 10.50
N GLN A 363 -0.80 15.52 9.56
CA GLN A 363 -1.14 16.94 9.48
C GLN A 363 -2.35 17.24 10.36
N VAL A 364 -2.22 18.27 11.19
CA VAL A 364 -3.28 18.75 12.06
C VAL A 364 -4.12 19.76 11.30
N HIS A 365 -5.44 19.56 11.26
CA HIS A 365 -6.37 20.59 10.83
C HIS A 365 -7.45 20.81 11.89
N ARG A 366 -7.94 22.05 11.94
CA ARG A 366 -9.17 22.38 12.65
C ARG A 366 -10.29 22.66 11.66
N ARG A 367 -11.46 22.07 11.92
CA ARG A 367 -12.69 22.31 11.16
C ARG A 367 -13.67 23.07 12.03
N VAL A 368 -14.38 24.03 11.45
CA VAL A 368 -15.54 24.63 12.13
C VAL A 368 -16.64 23.57 12.15
N VAL A 369 -16.81 22.91 13.29
CA VAL A 369 -17.86 21.92 13.51
C VAL A 369 -19.01 22.56 14.30
N GLU A 370 -20.23 22.39 13.80
CA GLU A 370 -21.41 22.74 14.59
C GLU A 370 -21.49 21.77 15.78
N LYS A 371 -21.61 22.30 17.00
CA LYS A 371 -21.75 21.48 18.20
C LYS A 371 -23.12 20.83 18.22
N ARG A 372 -23.20 19.62 17.68
CA ARG A 372 -24.44 18.81 17.66
C ARG A 372 -24.74 18.16 19.01
N PHE A 373 -23.72 17.89 19.81
CA PHE A 373 -23.84 17.21 21.10
C PHE A 373 -23.11 17.97 22.21
N ARG A 374 -23.65 17.88 23.43
CA ARG A 374 -22.99 18.22 24.70
C ARG A 374 -22.91 16.96 25.55
N GLY A 375 -22.07 16.94 26.58
CA GLY A 375 -22.01 15.77 27.42
C GLY A 375 -20.92 15.78 28.48
N THR A 376 -20.72 14.60 29.07
CA THR A 376 -19.74 14.35 30.13
C THR A 376 -18.86 13.15 29.75
N PRO A 377 -17.52 13.24 29.85
CA PRO A 377 -16.79 14.49 30.07
C PRO A 377 -16.89 15.38 28.83
N ARG A 378 -17.00 16.69 29.05
CA ARG A 378 -17.27 17.65 27.98
C ARG A 378 -16.28 17.57 26.83
N TRP A 379 -14.99 17.40 27.14
CA TRP A 379 -13.91 17.38 26.16
C TRP A 379 -13.98 16.20 25.19
N LEU A 380 -14.60 15.08 25.60
CA LEU A 380 -14.72 13.86 24.79
C LEU A 380 -16.12 13.70 24.18
N ALA A 381 -17.17 14.17 24.86
CA ALA A 381 -18.55 13.98 24.43
C ALA A 381 -19.00 14.96 23.32
N GLU A 382 -18.40 16.15 23.25
CA GLU A 382 -18.62 17.11 22.17
C GLU A 382 -17.95 16.63 20.87
N THR A 383 -18.44 17.08 19.71
CA THR A 383 -17.74 16.81 18.43
C THR A 383 -16.40 17.55 18.41
N SER A 384 -15.30 16.86 18.13
CA SER A 384 -14.00 17.51 18.01
C SER A 384 -13.89 18.36 16.74
N ASP A 385 -13.32 19.54 16.88
CA ASP A 385 -12.87 20.37 15.75
C ASP A 385 -11.53 19.89 15.19
N LEU A 386 -10.80 19.03 15.89
CA LEU A 386 -9.49 18.52 15.52
C LEU A 386 -9.61 17.28 14.62
N TRP A 387 -8.93 17.36 13.48
CA TRP A 387 -8.83 16.28 12.49
C TRP A 387 -7.36 16.05 12.14
N LEU A 388 -6.97 14.78 12.09
CA LEU A 388 -5.64 14.33 11.69
C LEU A 388 -5.71 13.74 10.29
N TYR A 389 -4.75 14.08 9.45
CA TYR A 389 -4.63 13.60 8.06
C TYR A 389 -3.27 12.96 7.87
N GLY A 390 -3.18 11.97 6.99
CA GLY A 390 -1.90 11.42 6.58
C GLY A 390 -1.04 12.45 5.84
N THR A 391 0.13 12.03 5.38
CA THR A 391 1.10 12.90 4.69
C THR A 391 0.59 13.52 3.40
N GLY A 392 -0.45 12.94 2.77
CA GLY A 392 -1.14 13.49 1.61
C GLY A 392 -2.09 14.67 1.91
N GLY A 393 -2.28 15.04 3.18
CA GLY A 393 -3.13 16.16 3.60
C GLY A 393 -4.63 15.94 3.30
N GLN A 394 -5.39 17.04 3.20
CA GLN A 394 -6.85 16.98 2.97
C GLN A 394 -7.26 16.42 1.61
N GLY A 395 -6.38 16.50 0.61
CA GLY A 395 -6.64 16.00 -0.74
C GLY A 395 -6.18 14.57 -0.98
N GLY A 396 -5.50 13.95 0.00
CA GLY A 396 -5.09 12.55 -0.08
C GLY A 396 -6.29 11.61 0.05
N GLU A 397 -6.20 10.45 -0.60
CA GLU A 397 -7.19 9.36 -0.48
C GLU A 397 -7.28 8.78 0.94
N THR A 398 -6.35 9.15 1.82
CA THR A 398 -6.36 8.76 3.23
C THR A 398 -7.50 9.43 3.98
N LEU A 399 -8.36 8.61 4.60
CA LEU A 399 -9.46 9.05 5.47
C LEU A 399 -8.93 9.94 6.60
N ALA A 400 -9.69 10.98 6.94
CA ALA A 400 -9.36 11.88 8.05
C ALA A 400 -9.78 11.24 9.38
N LEU A 401 -8.93 11.32 10.39
CA LEU A 401 -9.21 10.80 11.73
C LEU A 401 -9.68 11.92 12.65
N ASN A 402 -10.88 11.81 13.22
CA ASN A 402 -11.33 12.74 14.26
C ASN A 402 -10.59 12.42 15.57
N ALA A 403 -10.02 13.45 16.21
CA ALA A 403 -9.18 13.26 17.37
C ALA A 403 -9.49 14.27 18.47
N HIS A 404 -9.26 13.90 19.72
CA HIS A 404 -9.39 14.77 20.88
C HIS A 404 -8.04 14.87 21.59
N VAL A 405 -7.70 16.03 22.14
CA VAL A 405 -6.52 16.18 23.00
C VAL A 405 -6.92 15.92 24.44
N ARG A 406 -6.21 15.02 25.13
CA ARG A 406 -6.45 14.76 26.55
C ARG A 406 -6.14 16.04 27.37
N PRO A 407 -7.06 16.58 28.19
CA PRO A 407 -6.88 17.91 28.81
C PRO A 407 -5.64 18.07 29.68
N ASP A 408 -5.17 17.00 30.32
CA ASP A 408 -4.02 16.94 31.23
C ASP A 408 -2.71 16.53 30.55
N SER A 409 -2.72 16.30 29.22
CA SER A 409 -1.52 15.90 28.48
C SER A 409 -0.50 17.02 28.28
N GLY A 410 -0.93 18.29 28.38
CA GLY A 410 -0.11 19.45 28.01
C GLY A 410 0.17 19.57 26.50
N VAL A 411 -0.46 18.72 25.68
CA VAL A 411 -0.28 18.75 24.22
C VAL A 411 -0.99 19.96 23.61
N THR A 412 -0.27 20.69 22.77
CA THR A 412 -0.80 21.76 21.92
C THR A 412 -0.54 21.41 20.46
N LEU A 413 -1.59 21.46 19.64
CA LEU A 413 -1.54 21.15 18.22
C LEU A 413 -1.98 22.38 17.41
N GLU A 414 -1.03 22.93 16.64
CA GLU A 414 -1.26 24.09 15.79
C GLU A 414 -1.83 23.64 14.43
N PRO A 415 -2.90 24.29 13.93
CA PRO A 415 -3.42 24.02 12.58
C PRO A 415 -2.35 24.17 11.50
N GLY A 416 -2.28 23.22 10.58
CA GLY A 416 -1.28 23.13 9.52
C GLY A 416 0.06 22.53 9.96
N GLY A 417 0.28 22.32 11.27
CA GLY A 417 1.47 21.65 11.76
C GLY A 417 1.46 20.16 11.41
N THR A 418 2.67 19.61 11.19
CA THR A 418 2.88 18.16 11.05
C THR A 418 3.45 17.62 12.35
N TYR A 419 2.92 16.50 12.83
CA TYR A 419 3.27 15.94 14.13
C TYR A 419 3.43 14.42 14.06
N ALA A 420 4.30 13.88 14.91
CA ALA A 420 4.22 12.51 15.37
C ALA A 420 3.30 12.52 16.59
N ILE A 421 2.16 11.82 16.52
CA ILE A 421 1.10 11.89 17.53
C ILE A 421 0.93 10.53 18.18
N THR A 422 1.13 10.44 19.49
CA THR A 422 0.79 9.25 20.27
C THR A 422 -0.59 9.43 20.88
N GLY A 423 -1.41 8.39 20.81
CA GLY A 423 -2.76 8.39 21.35
C GLY A 423 -3.37 7.01 21.38
N ARG A 424 -4.66 6.91 21.66
CA ARG A 424 -5.36 5.63 21.75
C ARG A 424 -6.84 5.75 21.45
N PHE A 425 -7.42 4.65 20.95
CA PHE A 425 -8.85 4.41 20.96
C PHE A 425 -9.26 3.80 22.30
N GLY A 426 -10.56 3.82 22.61
CA GLY A 426 -11.10 3.23 23.83
C GLY A 426 -10.54 3.87 25.10
N HIS A 427 -10.31 5.19 25.09
CA HIS A 427 -9.82 5.91 26.27
C HIS A 427 -10.71 5.64 27.49
N PHE A 428 -10.14 5.52 28.69
CA PHE A 428 -10.88 5.05 29.88
C PHE A 428 -12.11 5.91 30.21
N ASP A 429 -12.04 7.22 29.95
CA ASP A 429 -13.15 8.16 30.12
C ASP A 429 -14.37 7.87 29.22
N SER A 430 -14.18 7.15 28.12
CA SER A 430 -15.29 6.75 27.23
C SER A 430 -16.34 5.90 27.96
N LYS A 431 -15.95 5.12 28.98
CA LYS A 431 -16.86 4.28 29.78
C LYS A 431 -17.93 5.10 30.50
N ASN A 432 -17.61 6.34 30.86
CA ASN A 432 -18.50 7.26 31.54
C ASN A 432 -19.10 8.30 30.58
N CYS A 433 -18.89 8.15 29.27
CA CYS A 433 -19.35 9.10 28.29
C CYS A 433 -20.89 9.14 28.22
N ARG A 434 -21.44 10.35 28.25
CA ARG A 434 -22.86 10.64 28.08
C ARG A 434 -23.01 11.78 27.08
N ARG A 435 -23.72 11.55 25.99
CA ARG A 435 -23.97 12.55 24.94
C ARG A 435 -25.44 12.94 24.91
N GLN A 436 -25.70 14.24 24.81
CA GLN A 436 -27.02 14.83 24.70
C GLN A 436 -27.05 15.76 23.48
N PRO A 437 -28.01 15.59 22.56
CA PRO A 437 -28.10 16.45 21.39
C PRO A 437 -28.43 17.90 21.81
N VAL A 438 -27.81 18.87 21.15
CA VAL A 438 -28.07 20.30 21.38
C VAL A 438 -29.41 20.74 20.79
N ALA A 439 -29.84 20.11 19.69
CA ALA A 439 -31.13 20.33 19.06
C ALA A 439 -31.98 19.07 19.12
N LEU A 440 -33.27 19.22 19.48
CA LEU A 440 -34.25 18.12 19.62
C LEU A 440 -34.44 17.26 18.35
N ARG A 441 -33.97 17.71 17.19
CA ARG A 441 -34.07 16.97 15.92
C ARG A 441 -33.03 15.86 15.77
N SER A 442 -31.94 15.90 16.53
CA SER A 442 -30.98 14.79 16.55
C SER A 442 -31.52 13.76 17.54
N GLY A 443 -31.83 12.54 17.10
CA GLY A 443 -32.37 11.50 17.97
C GLY A 443 -31.54 11.34 19.25
N GLN A 444 -32.21 11.07 20.38
CA GLN A 444 -31.50 10.85 21.64
C GLN A 444 -30.59 9.62 21.52
N GLN A 445 -29.31 9.80 21.85
CA GLN A 445 -28.38 8.70 22.00
C GLN A 445 -28.61 8.02 23.34
N THR A 446 -28.66 6.70 23.32
CA THR A 446 -28.65 5.86 24.50
C THR A 446 -27.27 5.95 25.20
N PRO A 447 -27.19 5.58 26.49
CA PRO A 447 -25.91 5.47 27.19
C PRO A 447 -24.87 4.59 26.47
N ALA A 448 -25.31 3.46 25.89
CA ALA A 448 -24.42 2.54 25.16
C ALA A 448 -23.87 3.18 23.88
N GLU A 449 -24.70 3.87 23.11
CA GLU A 449 -24.25 4.61 21.91
C GLU A 449 -23.29 5.74 22.26
N SER A 450 -23.53 6.44 23.37
CA SER A 450 -22.62 7.48 23.84
C SER A 450 -21.23 6.91 24.15
N VAL A 451 -21.19 5.78 24.86
CA VAL A 451 -19.94 5.09 25.22
C VAL A 451 -19.21 4.61 23.97
N LEU A 452 -19.91 3.96 23.04
CA LEU A 452 -19.31 3.46 21.81
C LEU A 452 -18.72 4.59 20.97
N TRP A 453 -19.51 5.65 20.71
CA TRP A 453 -19.04 6.79 19.93
C TRP A 453 -17.79 7.42 20.55
N CYS A 454 -17.80 7.59 21.88
CA CYS A 454 -16.64 8.12 22.62
C CYS A 454 -15.44 7.17 22.61
N SER A 455 -15.65 5.86 22.54
CA SER A 455 -14.58 4.85 22.46
C SER A 455 -13.91 4.81 21.08
N GLN A 456 -14.61 5.24 20.03
CA GLN A 456 -14.07 5.38 18.68
C GLN A 456 -13.29 6.66 18.45
N GLN A 457 -13.33 7.61 19.38
CA GLN A 457 -12.54 8.82 19.26
C GLN A 457 -11.07 8.54 19.56
N PHE A 458 -10.19 9.00 18.67
CA PHE A 458 -8.77 8.92 18.92
C PHE A 458 -8.35 9.98 19.94
N VAL A 459 -7.88 9.57 21.11
CA VAL A 459 -7.44 10.50 22.16
C VAL A 459 -5.93 10.65 22.12
N VAL A 460 -5.48 11.85 21.76
CA VAL A 460 -4.07 12.27 21.75
C VAL A 460 -3.56 12.43 23.18
N THR A 461 -2.49 11.71 23.49
CA THR A 461 -1.82 11.71 24.80
C THR A 461 -0.43 12.33 24.74
N ALA A 462 0.24 12.28 23.59
CA ALA A 462 1.49 13.00 23.34
C ALA A 462 1.57 13.48 21.89
N ALA A 463 2.31 14.55 21.64
CA ALA A 463 2.61 14.99 20.28
C ALA A 463 4.00 15.62 20.22
N ARG A 464 4.74 15.27 19.17
CA ARG A 464 6.03 15.86 18.85
C ARG A 464 5.94 16.56 17.49
N PRO A 465 6.20 17.88 17.41
CA PRO A 465 6.21 18.56 16.12
C PRO A 465 7.30 17.94 15.24
N ILE A 466 6.92 17.63 14.01
CA ILE A 466 7.84 17.16 12.99
C ILE A 466 8.34 18.40 12.26
N SER A 467 9.59 18.75 12.54
CA SER A 467 10.29 19.75 11.75
C SER A 467 10.60 19.16 10.39
N ARG A 468 9.68 19.31 9.44
CA ARG A 468 9.98 19.12 8.01
C ARG A 468 10.94 20.20 7.58
N ARG A 469 11.86 19.83 6.70
CA ARG A 469 12.72 20.80 6.02
C ARG A 469 12.49 20.68 4.54
N THR A 470 12.11 21.80 3.95
CA THR A 470 11.95 21.95 2.52
C THR A 470 12.95 22.99 2.05
N ASP A 471 13.60 22.70 0.94
CA ASP A 471 14.43 23.66 0.21
C ASP A 471 13.97 23.70 -1.25
N VAL A 472 14.17 24.84 -1.90
CA VAL A 472 13.61 25.11 -3.24
C VAL A 472 14.68 25.75 -4.12
N ALA A 473 14.86 25.20 -5.32
CA ALA A 473 15.62 25.82 -6.40
C ALA A 473 14.67 26.23 -7.53
N ILE A 474 14.90 27.41 -8.10
CA ILE A 474 14.13 27.96 -9.23
C ILE A 474 15.14 28.37 -10.29
N ASP A 475 14.94 27.88 -11.52
CA ASP A 475 15.69 28.34 -12.69
C ASP A 475 14.79 28.35 -13.92
N GLY A 476 14.67 29.52 -14.54
CA GLY A 476 13.73 29.79 -15.62
C GLY A 476 12.29 29.48 -15.25
N ASP A 477 11.66 28.62 -16.05
CA ASP A 477 10.27 28.20 -15.90
C ASP A 477 10.11 26.97 -14.97
N PHE A 478 11.15 26.55 -14.26
CA PHE A 478 11.16 25.30 -13.50
C PHE A 478 11.43 25.52 -12.02
N ILE A 479 10.76 24.72 -11.19
CA ILE A 479 10.92 24.71 -9.74
C ILE A 479 11.25 23.29 -9.30
N LEU A 480 12.37 23.12 -8.60
CA LEU A 480 12.74 21.88 -7.93
C LEU A 480 12.62 22.08 -6.43
N THR A 481 11.77 21.29 -5.80
CA THR A 481 11.59 21.30 -4.33
C THR A 481 12.10 19.99 -3.76
N LEU A 482 12.91 20.05 -2.70
CA LEU A 482 13.36 18.89 -1.95
C LEU A 482 12.81 18.95 -0.53
N THR A 483 12.17 17.88 -0.09
CA THR A 483 11.58 17.79 1.24
C THR A 483 12.14 16.60 2.00
N ALA A 484 12.63 16.87 3.22
CA ALA A 484 12.90 15.87 4.23
C ALA A 484 11.73 15.78 5.20
N GLY A 485 11.28 14.55 5.47
CA GLY A 485 10.19 14.28 6.40
C GLY A 485 10.48 14.80 7.80
N ARG A 486 11.75 14.78 8.23
CA ARG A 486 12.25 15.31 9.50
C ARG A 486 13.63 15.94 9.29
N THR A 487 14.09 16.71 10.28
CA THR A 487 15.48 17.21 10.35
C THR A 487 16.37 16.38 11.26
N ARG A 488 15.79 15.51 12.09
CA ARG A 488 16.48 14.66 13.06
C ARG A 488 15.96 13.22 13.00
N TYR A 489 16.89 12.28 12.91
CA TYR A 489 16.64 10.83 12.81
C TYR A 489 17.55 10.10 13.79
N GLY A 490 17.15 8.94 14.28
CA GLY A 490 18.04 8.03 15.00
C GLY A 490 18.94 7.25 14.03
N ALA A 491 20.05 6.70 14.53
CA ALA A 491 20.93 5.85 13.74
C ALA A 491 20.14 4.64 13.21
N ASN A 492 20.29 4.37 11.91
CA ASN A 492 19.57 3.31 11.19
C ASN A 492 18.03 3.51 11.09
N GLU A 493 17.50 4.66 11.53
CA GLU A 493 16.12 5.05 11.23
C GLU A 493 16.01 5.36 9.72
N PRO A 494 14.99 4.84 9.02
CA PRO A 494 14.71 5.25 7.64
C PRO A 494 14.49 6.76 7.53
N ILE A 495 15.18 7.38 6.57
CA ILE A 495 15.10 8.81 6.28
C ILE A 495 14.16 9.01 5.09
N GLU A 496 13.01 9.64 5.36
CA GLU A 496 12.06 10.01 4.31
C GLU A 496 12.51 11.26 3.56
N ILE A 497 12.76 11.11 2.26
CA ILE A 497 13.14 12.19 1.34
C ILE A 497 12.30 12.08 0.07
N SER A 498 11.85 13.21 -0.46
CA SER A 498 11.18 13.29 -1.76
C SER A 498 11.50 14.60 -2.45
N ALA A 499 11.55 14.60 -3.78
CA ALA A 499 11.64 15.81 -4.58
C ALA A 499 10.37 16.02 -5.40
N THR A 500 10.08 17.26 -5.80
CA THR A 500 9.09 17.56 -6.83
C THR A 500 9.69 18.47 -7.89
N LEU A 501 9.44 18.17 -9.16
CA LEU A 501 9.79 19.03 -10.29
C LEU A 501 8.51 19.61 -10.89
N GLU A 502 8.44 20.93 -11.00
CA GLU A 502 7.28 21.65 -11.52
C GLU A 502 7.68 22.57 -12.67
N TYR A 503 6.84 22.60 -13.71
CA TYR A 503 6.93 23.57 -14.80
C TYR A 503 5.89 24.68 -14.60
N THR A 504 6.33 25.94 -14.61
CA THR A 504 5.51 27.14 -14.37
C THR A 504 5.41 28.08 -15.58
N GLY A 505 6.07 27.72 -16.68
CA GLY A 505 6.18 28.55 -17.87
C GLY A 505 4.85 28.83 -18.59
N SER A 506 4.92 29.63 -19.64
CA SER A 506 3.72 30.16 -20.31
C SER A 506 2.89 29.13 -21.09
N ARG A 507 3.49 27.99 -21.48
CA ARG A 507 2.78 26.92 -22.21
C ARG A 507 2.05 26.01 -21.22
N ASN A 508 0.98 25.34 -21.67
CA ASN A 508 0.24 24.41 -20.80
C ASN A 508 1.02 23.12 -20.48
N ARG A 509 2.03 22.79 -21.29
CA ARG A 509 2.96 21.69 -21.10
C ARG A 509 4.32 22.00 -21.74
N VAL A 510 5.34 21.30 -21.30
CA VAL A 510 6.69 21.29 -21.90
C VAL A 510 7.18 19.85 -22.01
N GLU A 511 7.88 19.54 -23.09
CA GLU A 511 8.62 18.30 -23.25
C GLU A 511 10.07 18.55 -22.85
N ILE A 512 10.61 17.70 -21.99
CA ILE A 512 12.00 17.71 -21.55
C ILE A 512 12.64 16.37 -21.84
N TRP A 513 13.94 16.35 -22.07
CA TRP A 513 14.69 15.16 -22.43
C TRP A 513 15.84 14.94 -21.48
N GLY A 514 16.04 13.72 -21.01
CA GLY A 514 17.13 13.41 -20.09
C GLY A 514 17.35 11.92 -19.91
N SER A 515 18.01 11.55 -18.80
CA SER A 515 18.28 10.14 -18.50
C SER A 515 16.99 9.33 -18.40
N GLY A 516 16.96 8.18 -19.06
CA GLY A 516 15.88 7.18 -18.93
C GLY A 516 15.67 6.62 -17.51
N SER A 517 16.58 6.88 -16.57
CA SER A 517 16.35 6.62 -15.13
C SER A 517 15.59 7.74 -14.41
N GLY A 518 15.17 8.79 -15.13
CA GLY A 518 14.56 10.00 -14.59
C GLY A 518 15.47 11.23 -14.71
N VAL A 519 14.85 12.42 -14.69
CA VAL A 519 15.53 13.72 -14.83
C VAL A 519 15.94 14.35 -13.49
N VAL A 520 15.47 13.81 -12.37
CA VAL A 520 15.88 14.22 -11.02
C VAL A 520 16.70 13.10 -10.40
N HIS A 521 17.87 13.44 -9.86
CA HIS A 521 18.74 12.51 -9.16
C HIS A 521 19.11 13.02 -7.78
N PHE A 522 19.50 12.11 -6.90
CA PHE A 522 19.84 12.41 -5.52
C PHE A 522 21.32 12.15 -5.25
N SER A 523 21.92 13.00 -4.43
CA SER A 523 23.26 12.82 -3.87
C SER A 523 23.26 13.08 -2.38
N LEU A 524 24.33 12.65 -1.71
CA LEU A 524 24.50 12.78 -0.27
C LEU A 524 25.95 13.06 0.09
N ASP A 525 26.11 13.92 1.10
CA ASP A 525 27.41 14.31 1.62
C ASP A 525 27.35 14.29 3.15
N GLU A 526 28.31 13.61 3.76
CA GLU A 526 28.51 13.68 5.20
C GLU A 526 29.24 14.98 5.54
N VAL A 527 28.56 15.88 6.25
CA VAL A 527 29.10 17.16 6.68
C VAL A 527 30.19 16.92 7.73
N GLU A 528 31.41 17.37 7.43
CA GLU A 528 32.65 17.11 8.19
C GLU A 528 33.13 15.64 8.17
N GLY A 529 32.46 14.78 7.40
CA GLY A 529 32.91 13.42 7.12
C GLY A 529 33.73 13.31 5.84
N ASN A 530 34.01 12.07 5.43
CA ASN A 530 34.68 11.75 4.18
C ASN A 530 33.81 10.94 3.21
N ARG A 531 32.50 10.88 3.47
CA ARG A 531 31.53 10.15 2.65
C ARG A 531 30.78 11.12 1.73
N ASP A 532 30.94 10.92 0.43
CA ASP A 532 30.23 11.61 -0.65
C ASP A 532 29.75 10.55 -1.64
N MET A 533 28.44 10.47 -1.89
CA MET A 533 27.88 9.70 -2.99
C MET A 533 27.15 10.65 -3.92
N ARG A 534 27.71 10.80 -5.12
CA ARG A 534 27.10 11.56 -6.20
C ARG A 534 26.02 10.76 -6.89
N GLY A 535 25.02 11.47 -7.40
CA GLY A 535 24.01 10.86 -8.23
C GLY A 535 24.63 10.30 -9.51
N ALA A 536 24.11 9.15 -9.95
CA ALA A 536 24.48 8.55 -11.23
C ALA A 536 23.23 8.31 -12.06
N TYR A 537 23.35 8.50 -13.36
CA TYR A 537 22.24 8.34 -14.29
C TYR A 537 22.64 7.49 -15.48
N ARG A 538 21.63 6.92 -16.15
CA ARG A 538 21.85 6.18 -17.39
C ARG A 538 22.09 7.17 -18.52
N THR A 539 22.93 6.79 -19.48
CA THR A 539 23.17 7.60 -20.69
C THR A 539 22.03 7.50 -21.70
N SER A 540 20.96 6.75 -21.40
CA SER A 540 19.77 6.63 -22.25
C SER A 540 19.04 7.96 -22.29
N CYS A 541 18.71 8.45 -23.50
CA CYS A 541 17.92 9.65 -23.70
C CYS A 541 16.43 9.29 -23.78
N GLN A 542 15.61 9.89 -22.92
CA GLN A 542 14.15 9.67 -22.86
C GLN A 542 13.41 11.00 -22.72
N ALA A 543 12.25 11.09 -23.39
CA ALA A 543 11.33 12.22 -23.27
C ALA A 543 10.44 12.11 -22.04
N TYR A 544 10.17 13.25 -21.42
CA TYR A 544 9.23 13.43 -20.31
C TYR A 544 8.34 14.63 -20.60
N GLU A 545 7.05 14.53 -20.28
CA GLU A 545 6.12 15.65 -20.39
C GLU A 545 5.84 16.23 -18.98
N LEU A 546 6.06 17.53 -18.79
CA LEU A 546 5.62 18.26 -17.61
C LEU A 546 4.42 19.14 -17.96
N ARG A 547 3.37 19.06 -17.15
CA ARG A 547 2.18 19.92 -17.27
C ARG A 547 2.34 21.14 -16.39
N ARG A 548 1.86 22.28 -16.87
CA ARG A 548 1.98 23.56 -16.16
C ARG A 548 1.28 23.51 -14.81
N ASN A 549 1.96 23.95 -13.76
CA ASN A 549 1.46 24.01 -12.38
C ASN A 549 0.99 22.65 -11.82
N VAL A 550 1.55 21.55 -12.34
CA VAL A 550 1.30 20.20 -11.83
C VAL A 550 2.67 19.61 -11.44
N PRO A 551 3.04 19.66 -10.15
CA PRO A 551 4.32 19.12 -9.70
C PRO A 551 4.36 17.60 -9.93
N VAL A 552 5.48 17.12 -10.47
CA VAL A 552 5.76 15.68 -10.58
C VAL A 552 6.58 15.28 -9.37
N SER A 553 6.02 14.36 -8.56
CA SER A 553 6.71 13.81 -7.40
C SER A 553 7.74 12.76 -7.81
N VAL A 554 8.94 12.89 -7.29
CA VAL A 554 10.04 11.95 -7.48
C VAL A 554 10.46 11.41 -6.11
N PRO A 555 10.18 10.12 -5.81
CA PRO A 555 10.62 9.53 -4.55
C PRO A 555 12.16 9.48 -4.51
N PHE A 556 12.72 9.54 -3.30
CA PHE A 556 14.16 9.29 -3.14
C PHE A 556 14.51 7.92 -3.69
N SER A 557 15.52 7.89 -4.54
CA SER A 557 16.12 6.66 -5.04
C SER A 557 17.63 6.76 -4.91
N LYS A 558 18.25 5.66 -4.49
CA LYS A 558 19.70 5.57 -4.41
C LYS A 558 20.23 5.46 -5.83
N SER A 559 21.18 6.34 -6.15
CA SER A 559 21.89 6.29 -7.42
C SER A 559 23.36 6.56 -7.12
N GLY A 560 24.24 5.85 -7.82
CA GLY A 560 25.67 5.96 -7.58
C GLY A 560 26.40 4.66 -7.86
N GLY A 561 27.71 4.69 -7.62
CA GLY A 561 28.59 3.54 -7.75
C GLY A 561 29.89 3.80 -7.02
N PHE A 562 30.55 2.74 -6.59
CA PHE A 562 31.82 2.82 -5.89
C PHE A 562 32.85 1.89 -6.54
N SER A 563 34.13 2.17 -6.35
CA SER A 563 35.20 1.27 -6.76
C SER A 563 35.55 0.30 -5.63
N ALA A 564 35.99 -0.91 -5.95
CA ALA A 564 36.40 -1.88 -4.93
C ALA A 564 37.58 -1.40 -4.06
N GLY A 565 38.40 -0.47 -4.56
CA GLY A 565 39.51 0.15 -3.83
C GLY A 565 39.13 1.38 -3.02
N ASP A 566 37.85 1.78 -3.02
CA ASP A 566 37.38 2.90 -2.21
C ASP A 566 37.52 2.56 -0.71
N PRO A 567 38.14 3.41 0.13
CA PRO A 567 38.24 3.18 1.57
C PRO A 567 36.88 2.96 2.27
N GLN A 568 35.78 3.46 1.69
CA GLN A 568 34.41 3.33 2.16
C GLN A 568 33.61 2.27 1.38
N ALA A 569 34.25 1.43 0.55
CA ALA A 569 33.56 0.46 -0.32
C ALA A 569 32.56 -0.45 0.41
N ASN A 570 32.87 -0.88 1.63
CA ASN A 570 31.95 -1.72 2.43
C ASN A 570 30.70 -0.93 2.86
N PHE A 571 30.86 0.34 3.24
CA PHE A 571 29.74 1.21 3.54
C PHE A 571 28.87 1.43 2.30
N TRP A 572 29.47 1.76 1.16
CA TRP A 572 28.72 2.01 -0.08
C TRP A 572 28.00 0.79 -0.60
N ARG A 573 28.57 -0.41 -0.43
CA ARG A 573 27.90 -1.67 -0.74
C ARG A 573 26.62 -1.82 0.09
N GLN A 574 26.74 -1.74 1.41
CA GLN A 574 25.59 -1.86 2.32
C GLN A 574 24.56 -0.76 2.07
N TYR A 575 25.01 0.47 1.84
CA TYR A 575 24.16 1.60 1.49
C TYR A 575 23.36 1.31 0.21
N LEU A 576 23.97 0.82 -0.86
CA LEU A 576 23.25 0.54 -2.11
C LEU A 576 22.35 -0.70 -2.03
N GLU A 577 22.66 -1.67 -1.18
CA GLU A 577 21.86 -2.88 -0.96
C GLU A 577 20.61 -2.64 -0.09
N ASP A 578 20.64 -1.65 0.81
CA ASP A 578 19.48 -1.29 1.62
C ASP A 578 18.42 -0.56 0.77
N PRO A 579 17.18 -1.06 0.63
CA PRO A 579 16.13 -0.35 -0.10
C PRO A 579 15.71 0.98 0.55
N ALA A 580 15.92 1.16 1.86
CA ALA A 580 15.59 2.39 2.57
C ALA A 580 16.83 3.29 2.75
N LEU A 581 16.64 4.61 2.77
CA LEU A 581 17.74 5.53 3.10
C LEU A 581 18.01 5.47 4.60
N ARG A 582 19.04 4.72 5.01
CA ARG A 582 19.58 4.74 6.37
C ARG A 582 21.00 5.28 6.33
N LEU A 583 21.29 6.20 7.25
CA LEU A 583 22.60 6.81 7.38
C LEU A 583 23.10 6.60 8.82
N PRO A 584 24.42 6.50 9.05
CA PRO A 584 24.97 6.46 10.38
C PRO A 584 24.87 7.84 11.04
N ALA A 585 25.07 7.88 12.36
CA ALA A 585 25.09 9.12 13.13
C ALA A 585 26.05 10.15 12.52
N GLY A 586 25.60 11.39 12.41
CA GLY A 586 26.31 12.45 11.69
C GLY A 586 25.37 13.52 11.14
N ARG A 587 25.94 14.51 10.46
CA ARG A 587 25.17 15.53 9.74
C ARG A 587 25.30 15.25 8.25
N TRP A 588 24.18 15.28 7.54
CA TRP A 588 24.13 14.87 6.15
C TRP A 588 23.44 15.95 5.32
N ASP A 589 24.09 16.37 4.24
CA ASP A 589 23.46 17.14 3.17
C ASP A 589 22.93 16.16 2.14
N ILE A 590 21.62 16.17 1.93
CA ILE A 590 20.97 15.39 0.88
C ILE A 590 20.56 16.38 -0.19
N ARG A 591 21.02 16.15 -1.42
CA ARG A 591 20.74 17.03 -2.55
C ARG A 591 19.84 16.34 -3.55
N ALA A 592 19.00 17.13 -4.19
CA ALA A 592 18.30 16.76 -5.39
C ALA A 592 18.76 17.72 -6.49
N ALA A 593 19.10 17.15 -7.64
CA ALA A 593 19.46 17.91 -8.82
C ALA A 593 18.60 17.45 -10.00
N ALA A 594 18.14 18.40 -10.80
CA ALA A 594 17.42 18.16 -12.03
C ALA A 594 18.29 18.56 -13.23
N GLU A 595 18.56 17.60 -14.10
CA GLU A 595 19.41 17.77 -15.30
C GLU A 595 18.65 17.22 -16.51
N PHE A 596 18.31 18.10 -17.45
CA PHE A 596 17.56 17.77 -18.67
C PHE A 596 17.76 18.85 -19.74
N ASP A 597 17.44 18.51 -20.98
CA ASP A 597 17.34 19.42 -22.12
C ASP A 597 15.89 19.83 -22.35
N VAL A 598 15.66 21.07 -22.80
CA VAL A 598 14.33 21.55 -23.19
C VAL A 598 14.24 21.61 -24.71
N GLY A 599 13.38 20.80 -25.31
CA GLY A 599 13.29 20.70 -26.77
C GLY A 599 12.76 19.35 -27.23
N ASN A 600 13.32 18.86 -28.34
CA ASN A 600 12.82 17.69 -29.05
C ASN A 600 13.76 16.45 -28.94
N ASP A 601 14.94 16.59 -28.31
CA ASP A 601 15.91 15.51 -28.07
C ASP A 601 16.96 15.93 -27.02
N CYS A 602 17.85 15.00 -26.62
CA CYS A 602 19.00 15.29 -25.73
C CYS A 602 20.19 15.96 -26.43
N SER A 603 19.99 16.51 -27.62
CA SER A 603 20.96 17.39 -28.29
C SER A 603 20.45 18.83 -28.36
N ALA A 604 19.26 19.08 -27.80
CA ALA A 604 18.66 20.39 -27.70
C ALA A 604 19.48 21.30 -26.77
N ARG A 605 18.97 22.52 -26.58
CA ARG A 605 19.62 23.48 -25.69
C ARG A 605 19.62 22.89 -24.26
N PRO A 606 20.79 22.91 -23.57
CA PRO A 606 20.85 22.58 -22.15
C PRO A 606 19.75 23.29 -21.41
N GLY A 607 18.92 22.51 -20.71
CA GLY A 607 17.92 23.05 -19.83
C GLY A 607 18.57 23.72 -18.62
N PRO A 608 17.74 24.29 -17.73
CA PRO A 608 18.20 24.77 -16.45
C PRO A 608 18.81 23.63 -15.62
N GLU A 609 19.86 23.93 -14.85
CA GLU A 609 20.45 23.02 -13.88
C GLU A 609 19.95 23.42 -12.49
N LEU A 610 18.94 22.72 -11.98
CA LEU A 610 18.38 23.01 -10.66
C LEU A 610 19.04 22.12 -9.63
N THR A 611 19.56 22.68 -8.53
CA THR A 611 20.06 21.91 -7.39
C THR A 611 19.57 22.53 -6.10
N THR A 612 19.04 21.71 -5.19
CA THR A 612 18.57 22.10 -3.85
C THR A 612 19.06 21.11 -2.81
N THR A 613 19.24 21.55 -1.56
CA THR A 613 19.84 20.74 -0.49
C THR A 613 19.04 20.83 0.80
N VAL A 614 18.71 19.68 1.38
CA VAL A 614 18.21 19.60 2.75
C VAL A 614 19.27 18.99 3.65
N ARG A 615 19.50 19.61 4.80
CA ARG A 615 20.38 19.06 5.83
C ARG A 615 19.57 18.34 6.89
N VAL A 616 19.97 17.09 7.16
CA VAL A 616 19.44 16.24 8.23
C VAL A 616 20.53 15.92 9.25
N ILE A 617 20.12 15.61 10.47
CA ILE A 617 20.99 15.17 11.57
C ILE A 617 20.56 13.75 11.92
N VAL A 618 21.52 12.84 11.98
CA VAL A 618 21.34 11.48 12.47
C VAL A 618 22.03 11.39 13.83
N GLU A 619 21.26 11.05 14.85
CA GLU A 619 21.69 10.91 16.24
C GLU A 619 22.08 9.45 16.52
N GLU A 620 22.90 9.20 17.55
CA GLU A 620 23.35 7.85 17.93
C GLU A 620 22.23 6.92 18.41
#